data_AF-A0A7G5C2P1-F1
#
_entry.id   AF-A0A7G5C2P1-F1
#
_cell.length_a   1.000
_cell.length_b   1.000
_cell.length_c   1.000
_cell.angle_alpha   90.00
_cell.angle_beta   90.00
_cell.angle_gamma   90.00
#
_symmetry.space_group_name_H-M   'P 1'
#
loop_
_entity.id
_entity.type
_entity.pdbx_description
1 polymer ?
#
loop_
_entity_poly.entity_id
_entity_poly.type
_entity_poly.pdbx_seq_one_letter_code
_entity_poly.pdbx_strand_id
1 'polypeptide(L)'
;MATTTRRRFTPSQKALIISKLLEEPISIAELAEEHRIHPLVLTRWRNHAVQNLAKLFENDHKKTEKLKSSYEQKIEEMQAEIDKLNLQLDWLKQATISRLSKEDRNEFVNKDETNLPIRTQTALLGLSRSTLYYQMNHSSSRKSKFIDPLSEMRQLPLYLFAGLSADQRKPSRESEVSKLKIQNGWMDVFGGYH
;
A
#
# COMPACT_ATOMS: atom_id res chain seq x y z
N MET A 1 23.52 32.94 2.33
CA MET A 1 22.22 33.65 2.28
C MET A 1 21.51 33.44 3.61
N ALA A 2 21.28 34.50 4.39
CA ALA A 2 20.62 34.38 5.68
C ALA A 2 19.12 34.11 5.47
N THR A 3 18.63 32.95 5.88
CA THR A 3 17.21 32.61 5.85
C THR A 3 16.47 33.45 6.89
N THR A 4 15.69 34.44 6.46
CA THR A 4 14.90 35.28 7.37
C THR A 4 13.86 34.44 8.11
N THR A 5 14.11 34.17 9.39
CA THR A 5 13.18 33.42 10.25
C THR A 5 11.88 34.20 10.43
N ARG A 6 10.78 33.66 9.90
CA ARG A 6 9.44 34.26 10.04
C ARG A 6 9.01 34.26 11.50
N ARG A 7 8.79 35.44 12.07
CA ARG A 7 8.28 35.60 13.45
C ARG A 7 6.89 34.97 13.56
N ARG A 8 6.69 34.09 14.55
CA ARG A 8 5.40 33.43 14.84
C ARG A 8 4.76 34.07 16.07
N PHE A 9 3.47 34.36 16.00
CA PHE A 9 2.67 34.87 17.10
C PHE A 9 1.70 33.78 17.57
N THR A 10 1.64 33.54 18.88
CA THR A 10 0.67 32.59 19.45
C THR A 10 -0.76 33.14 19.37
N PRO A 11 -1.80 32.29 19.40
CA PRO A 11 -3.18 32.76 19.37
C PRO A 11 -3.51 33.75 20.50
N SER A 12 -2.99 33.48 21.71
CA SER A 12 -3.14 34.35 22.88
C SER A 12 -2.47 35.72 22.69
N GLN A 13 -1.26 35.76 22.13
CA GLN A 13 -0.58 37.02 21.82
C GLN A 13 -1.34 37.86 20.79
N LYS A 14 -1.90 37.23 19.75
CA LYS A 14 -2.72 37.93 18.76
C LYS A 14 -3.98 38.53 19.41
N ALA A 15 -4.63 37.77 20.29
CA ALA A 15 -5.82 38.24 21.00
C ALA A 15 -5.51 39.46 21.87
N LEU A 16 -4.43 39.45 22.64
CA LEU A 16 -4.00 40.59 23.47
C LEU A 16 -3.74 41.85 22.64
N ILE A 17 -2.99 41.73 21.54
CA ILE A 17 -2.66 42.85 20.66
C ILE A 17 -3.95 43.44 20.04
N ILE A 18 -4.88 42.58 19.61
CA ILE A 18 -6.15 43.04 19.05
C ILE A 18 -7.07 43.63 20.12
N SER A 19 -7.07 43.11 21.35
CA SER A 19 -7.85 43.67 22.48
C SER A 19 -7.40 45.10 22.75
N LYS A 20 -6.08 45.32 22.88
CA LYS A 20 -5.49 46.65 23.05
C LYS A 20 -5.91 47.60 21.92
N LEU A 21 -5.89 47.12 20.67
CA LEU A 21 -6.33 47.90 19.51
C LEU A 21 -7.83 48.25 19.50
N LEU A 22 -8.67 47.45 20.15
CA LEU A 22 -10.12 47.66 20.22
C LEU A 22 -10.54 48.49 21.44
N GLU A 23 -9.79 48.41 22.53
CA GLU A 23 -10.05 49.10 23.80
C GLU A 23 -9.44 50.51 23.84
N GLU A 24 -8.22 50.68 23.34
CA GLU A 24 -7.48 51.94 23.41
C GLU A 24 -7.58 52.73 22.08
N PRO A 25 -7.57 54.08 22.11
CA PRO A 25 -7.56 54.91 20.90
C PRO A 25 -6.17 54.97 20.25
N ILE A 26 -5.49 53.83 20.10
CA ILE A 26 -4.16 53.72 19.48
C ILE A 26 -4.31 53.48 17.98
N SER A 27 -3.46 54.12 17.18
CA SER A 27 -3.45 53.90 15.73
C SER A 27 -2.85 52.54 15.37
N ILE A 28 -3.36 51.93 14.28
CA ILE A 28 -2.81 50.67 13.73
C ILE A 28 -1.32 50.82 13.41
N ALA A 29 -0.89 52.02 12.99
CA ALA A 29 0.51 52.31 12.66
C ALA A 29 1.42 52.31 13.90
N GLU A 30 0.96 52.88 15.02
CA GLU A 30 1.73 52.94 16.27
C GLU A 30 1.89 51.53 16.87
N LEU A 31 0.81 50.74 16.86
CA LEU A 31 0.83 49.36 17.36
C LEU A 31 1.63 48.41 16.44
N ALA A 32 1.63 48.68 15.13
CA ALA A 32 2.46 48.00 14.15
C ALA A 32 3.95 48.20 14.43
N GLU A 33 4.34 49.44 14.77
CA GLU A 33 5.72 49.77 15.13
C GLU A 33 6.13 49.15 16.46
N GLU A 34 5.29 49.26 17.51
CA GLU A 34 5.55 48.71 18.85
C GLU A 34 5.82 47.20 18.79
N HIS A 35 4.97 46.45 18.09
CA HIS A 35 5.10 45.00 17.99
C HIS A 35 5.94 44.53 16.79
N ARG A 36 6.45 45.46 15.96
CA ARG A 36 7.15 45.18 14.69
C ARG A 36 6.36 44.25 13.78
N ILE A 37 5.07 44.54 13.62
CA ILE A 37 4.12 43.82 12.76
C ILE A 37 3.76 44.74 11.61
N HIS A 38 3.72 44.22 10.39
CA HIS A 38 3.28 45.01 9.25
C HIS A 38 1.80 45.46 9.41
N PRO A 39 1.44 46.73 9.19
CA PRO A 39 0.08 47.25 9.43
C PRO A 39 -1.04 46.43 8.78
N LEU A 40 -0.84 45.97 7.53
CA LEU A 40 -1.79 45.10 6.83
C LEU A 40 -2.12 43.80 7.58
N VAL A 41 -1.16 43.24 8.32
CA VAL A 41 -1.35 42.01 9.12
C VAL A 41 -2.25 42.31 10.32
N LEU A 42 -2.05 43.46 10.98
CA LEU A 42 -2.92 43.91 12.07
C LEU A 42 -4.35 44.19 11.58
N THR A 43 -4.52 44.82 10.43
CA THR A 43 -5.85 45.03 9.82
C THR A 43 -6.55 43.69 9.54
N ARG A 44 -5.83 42.72 8.99
CA ARG A 44 -6.37 41.36 8.76
C ARG A 44 -6.77 40.68 10.07
N TRP A 45 -5.95 40.79 11.11
CA TRP A 45 -6.24 40.24 12.43
C TRP A 45 -7.45 40.89 13.08
N ARG A 46 -7.56 42.22 13.01
CA ARG A 46 -8.72 42.97 13.50
C ARG A 46 -10.00 42.49 12.81
N ASN A 47 -10.00 42.43 11.48
CA ASN A 47 -11.17 41.99 10.71
C ASN A 47 -11.55 40.54 11.07
N HIS A 48 -10.55 39.66 11.17
CA HIS A 48 -10.77 38.26 11.56
C HIS A 48 -11.33 38.13 12.98
N ALA A 49 -10.86 38.95 13.92
CA ALA A 49 -11.37 38.98 15.28
C ALA A 49 -12.83 39.42 15.30
N VAL A 50 -13.16 40.57 14.71
CA VAL A 50 -14.53 41.11 14.68
C VAL A 50 -15.52 40.14 14.02
N GLN A 51 -15.13 39.51 12.90
CA GLN A 51 -15.98 38.53 12.20
C GLN A 51 -16.26 37.27 13.02
N ASN A 52 -15.27 36.77 13.77
CA ASN A 52 -15.43 35.57 14.58
C ASN A 52 -15.91 35.87 16.01
N LEU A 53 -15.91 37.13 16.44
CA LEU A 53 -16.37 37.55 17.76
C LEU A 53 -17.86 37.22 17.94
N ALA A 54 -18.69 37.44 16.90
CA ALA A 54 -20.10 37.05 16.92
C ALA A 54 -20.30 35.54 17.14
N LYS A 55 -19.44 34.70 16.54
CA LYS A 55 -19.50 33.23 16.67
C LYS A 55 -19.21 32.75 18.09
N LEU A 56 -18.46 33.52 18.88
CA LEU A 56 -18.18 33.18 20.28
C LEU A 56 -19.42 33.36 21.18
N PHE A 57 -20.38 34.18 20.76
CA PHE A 57 -21.66 34.38 21.46
C PHE A 57 -22.78 33.50 20.91
N GLU A 58 -22.58 32.84 19.76
CA GLU A 58 -23.47 31.76 19.35
C GLU A 58 -23.33 30.61 20.33
N ASN A 59 -24.47 30.04 20.76
CA ASN A 59 -24.53 28.97 21.76
C ASN A 59 -24.12 27.62 21.11
N ASP A 60 -22.87 27.57 20.65
CA ASP A 60 -22.28 26.49 19.84
C ASP A 60 -21.88 25.29 20.69
N HIS A 61 -21.92 25.41 22.02
CA HIS A 61 -21.69 24.29 22.94
C HIS A 61 -22.63 23.12 22.63
N LYS A 62 -23.93 23.35 22.41
CA LYS A 62 -24.86 22.25 22.09
C LYS A 62 -24.61 21.61 20.72
N LYS A 63 -24.14 22.38 19.72
CA LYS A 63 -23.83 21.84 18.39
C LYS A 63 -22.52 21.05 18.40
N THR A 64 -21.52 21.57 19.10
CA THR A 64 -20.22 20.90 19.27
C THR A 64 -20.34 19.63 20.10
N GLU A 65 -21.14 19.61 21.17
CA GLU A 65 -21.43 18.40 21.96
C GLU A 65 -22.10 17.31 21.10
N LYS A 66 -23.12 17.69 20.31
CA LYS A 66 -23.82 16.76 19.42
C LYS A 66 -22.91 16.19 18.35
N LEU A 67 -22.06 17.02 17.74
CA LEU A 67 -21.07 16.58 16.77
C LEU A 67 -20.08 15.61 17.42
N LYS A 68 -19.51 15.95 18.59
CA LYS A 68 -18.60 15.08 19.33
C LYS A 68 -19.24 13.74 19.65
N SER A 69 -20.44 13.73 20.21
CA SER A 69 -21.18 12.51 20.52
C SER A 69 -21.44 11.66 19.28
N SER A 70 -21.80 12.27 18.13
CA SER A 70 -21.98 11.52 16.88
C SER A 70 -20.68 10.92 16.35
N TYR A 71 -19.55 11.61 16.52
CA TYR A 71 -18.24 11.06 16.16
C TYR A 71 -17.83 9.94 17.10
N GLU A 72 -18.05 10.09 18.40
CA GLU A 72 -17.76 9.07 19.42
C GLU A 72 -18.57 7.80 19.16
N GLN A 73 -19.86 7.91 18.86
CA GLN A 73 -20.71 6.77 18.49
C GLN A 73 -20.18 6.04 17.26
N LYS A 74 -19.76 6.78 16.23
CA LYS A 74 -19.21 6.18 15.01
C LYS A 74 -17.87 5.48 15.26
N ILE A 75 -17.06 6.03 16.16
CA ILE A 75 -15.80 5.40 16.59
C ILE A 75 -16.09 4.10 17.32
N GLU A 76 -17.04 4.10 18.27
CA GLU A 76 -17.44 2.88 18.98
C GLU A 76 -17.98 1.80 18.03
N GLU A 77 -18.83 2.19 17.08
CA GLU A 77 -19.38 1.25 16.09
C GLU A 77 -18.27 0.62 15.23
N MET A 78 -17.34 1.44 14.73
CA MET A 78 -16.20 0.95 13.96
C MET A 78 -15.27 0.05 14.80
N GLN A 79 -15.06 0.38 16.07
CA GLN A 79 -14.26 -0.45 16.98
C GLN A 79 -14.93 -1.80 17.25
N ALA A 80 -16.24 -1.80 17.47
CA ALA A 80 -17.00 -3.03 17.65
C ALA A 80 -16.94 -3.93 16.39
N GLU A 81 -16.96 -3.34 15.20
CA GLU A 81 -16.78 -4.08 13.95
C GLU A 81 -15.37 -4.66 13.80
N ILE A 82 -14.33 -3.88 14.14
CA ILE A 82 -12.95 -4.36 14.18
C ILE A 82 -12.80 -5.54 15.14
N ASP A 83 -13.37 -5.45 16.35
CA ASP A 83 -13.30 -6.52 17.35
C ASP A 83 -14.02 -7.78 16.87
N LYS A 84 -15.20 -7.63 16.27
CA LYS A 84 -15.93 -8.74 15.64
C LYS A 84 -15.10 -9.40 14.54
N LEU A 85 -14.49 -8.61 13.65
CA LEU A 85 -13.65 -9.12 12.57
C LEU A 85 -12.39 -9.81 13.10
N ASN A 86 -11.77 -9.27 14.15
CA ASN A 86 -10.61 -9.90 14.79
C ASN A 86 -10.96 -11.26 15.40
N LEU A 87 -12.08 -11.36 16.12
CA LEU A 87 -12.57 -12.63 16.67
C LEU A 87 -12.86 -13.65 15.55
N GLN A 88 -13.52 -13.21 14.47
CA GLN A 88 -13.79 -14.07 13.31
C GLN A 88 -12.51 -14.55 12.63
N LEU A 89 -11.54 -13.65 12.42
CA LEU A 89 -10.24 -13.99 11.84
C LEU A 89 -9.47 -14.97 12.72
N ASP A 90 -9.44 -14.75 14.03
CA ASP A 90 -8.73 -15.64 14.95
C ASP A 90 -9.37 -17.01 15.03
N TRP A 91 -10.70 -17.07 15.01
CA TRP A 91 -11.43 -18.34 14.89
C TRP A 91 -11.11 -19.06 13.57
N LEU A 92 -11.14 -18.36 12.44
CA LEU A 92 -10.81 -18.94 11.13
C LEU A 92 -9.36 -19.43 11.07
N LYS A 93 -8.40 -18.66 11.60
CA LYS A 93 -6.99 -19.09 11.70
C LYS A 93 -6.88 -20.37 12.50
N GLN A 94 -7.51 -20.43 13.68
CA GLN A 94 -7.46 -21.62 14.52
C GLN A 94 -8.13 -22.82 13.82
N ALA A 95 -9.31 -22.65 13.25
CA ALA A 95 -10.07 -23.71 12.59
C ALA A 95 -9.36 -24.27 11.35
N THR A 96 -8.64 -23.44 10.60
CA THR A 96 -7.90 -23.86 9.40
C THR A 96 -6.51 -24.39 9.74
N ILE A 97 -5.68 -23.63 10.47
CA ILE A 97 -4.29 -24.01 10.77
C ILE A 97 -4.21 -25.29 11.62
N SER A 98 -5.17 -25.52 12.52
CA SER A 98 -5.20 -26.75 13.32
C SER A 98 -5.51 -28.01 12.51
N ARG A 99 -6.16 -27.87 11.34
CA ARG A 99 -6.59 -28.98 10.50
C ARG A 99 -5.67 -29.24 9.31
N LEU A 100 -4.90 -28.25 8.86
CA LEU A 100 -4.03 -28.37 7.69
C LEU A 100 -2.60 -28.78 8.05
N SER A 101 -2.00 -29.63 7.20
CA SER A 101 -0.57 -29.95 7.31
C SER A 101 0.30 -28.73 7.01
N LYS A 102 1.58 -28.80 7.37
CA LYS A 102 2.54 -27.73 7.07
C LYS A 102 2.78 -27.58 5.56
N GLU A 103 2.74 -28.69 4.83
CA GLU A 103 2.91 -28.76 3.38
C GLU A 103 1.75 -28.04 2.68
N ASP A 104 0.50 -28.38 3.00
CA ASP A 104 -0.70 -27.72 2.45
C ASP A 104 -0.70 -26.22 2.75
N ARG A 105 -0.26 -25.82 3.96
CA ARG A 105 -0.14 -24.40 4.32
C ARG A 105 0.88 -23.64 3.47
N ASN A 106 1.95 -24.30 3.02
CA ASN A 106 2.93 -23.65 2.13
C ASN A 106 2.35 -23.37 0.74
N GLU A 107 1.38 -24.15 0.27
CA GLU A 107 0.74 -23.97 -1.04
C GLU A 107 -0.16 -22.73 -1.10
N PHE A 108 -0.72 -22.29 0.03
CA PHE A 108 -1.51 -21.06 0.12
C PHE A 108 -0.69 -19.77 0.02
N VAL A 109 0.65 -19.86 0.04
CA VAL A 109 1.51 -18.67 -0.07
C VAL A 109 1.55 -18.21 -1.53
N ASN A 110 0.79 -17.17 -1.82
CA ASN A 110 0.74 -16.57 -3.15
C ASN A 110 1.84 -15.52 -3.32
N LYS A 111 2.77 -15.78 -4.26
CA LYS A 111 3.95 -14.94 -4.52
C LYS A 111 3.65 -13.77 -5.45
N ASP A 112 2.61 -13.90 -6.26
CA ASP A 112 2.30 -12.97 -7.35
C ASP A 112 1.29 -11.89 -6.91
N GLU A 113 0.60 -12.11 -5.79
CA GLU A 113 -0.31 -11.12 -5.20
C GLU A 113 0.42 -10.05 -4.37
N THR A 114 0.26 -8.80 -4.78
CA THR A 114 0.94 -7.64 -4.18
C THR A 114 0.22 -7.04 -2.98
N ASN A 115 -1.05 -7.39 -2.77
CA ASN A 115 -1.89 -6.77 -1.73
C ASN A 115 -1.49 -7.19 -0.31
N LEU A 116 -0.94 -8.40 -0.13
CA LEU A 116 -0.50 -8.89 1.16
C LEU A 116 0.95 -9.39 1.05
N PRO A 117 1.95 -8.71 1.66
CA PRO A 117 3.33 -9.15 1.61
C PRO A 117 3.54 -10.61 2.06
N ILE A 118 4.53 -11.30 1.49
CA ILE A 118 4.86 -12.70 1.86
C ILE A 118 5.14 -12.85 3.37
N ARG A 119 5.69 -11.80 4.00
CA ARG A 119 5.90 -11.77 5.46
C ARG A 119 4.60 -11.85 6.24
N THR A 120 3.56 -11.15 5.81
CA THR A 120 2.25 -11.17 6.45
C THR A 120 1.52 -12.48 6.15
N GLN A 121 1.60 -13.00 4.92
CA GLN A 121 1.02 -14.30 4.56
C GLN A 121 1.59 -15.45 5.42
N THR A 122 2.92 -15.54 5.51
CA THR A 122 3.61 -16.57 6.31
C THR A 122 3.30 -16.46 7.81
N ALA A 123 3.20 -15.23 8.32
CA ALA A 123 2.78 -15.00 9.71
C ALA A 123 1.34 -15.45 9.97
N LEU A 124 0.41 -15.17 9.04
CA LEU A 124 -1.00 -15.60 9.15
C LEU A 124 -1.16 -17.12 9.12
N LEU A 125 -0.33 -17.81 8.34
CA LEU A 125 -0.36 -19.28 8.21
C LEU A 125 0.44 -20.01 9.30
N GLY A 126 1.12 -19.28 10.19
CA GLY A 126 1.97 -19.85 11.24
C GLY A 126 3.21 -20.57 10.69
N LEU A 127 3.77 -20.08 9.58
CA LEU A 127 4.93 -20.66 8.90
C LEU A 127 6.20 -19.84 9.14
N SER A 128 7.35 -20.52 9.20
CA SER A 128 8.65 -19.86 9.25
C SER A 128 9.11 -19.44 7.85
N ARG A 129 9.46 -18.16 7.69
CA ARG A 129 10.00 -17.61 6.44
C ARG A 129 11.25 -18.36 5.98
N SER A 130 12.12 -18.76 6.90
CA SER A 130 13.37 -19.45 6.59
C SER A 130 13.10 -20.80 5.90
N THR A 131 12.14 -21.57 6.37
CA THR A 131 11.77 -22.87 5.78
C THR A 131 11.30 -22.72 4.34
N LEU A 132 10.54 -21.65 4.07
CA LEU A 132 10.02 -21.33 2.73
C LEU A 132 11.16 -20.98 1.75
N TYR A 133 12.12 -20.15 2.19
CA TYR A 133 13.31 -19.82 1.38
C TYR A 133 14.26 -21.01 1.20
N TYR A 134 14.40 -21.88 2.21
CA TYR A 134 15.18 -23.12 2.09
C TYR A 134 14.56 -24.07 1.07
N GLN A 135 13.25 -24.32 1.13
CA GLN A 135 12.55 -25.13 0.11
C GLN A 135 12.65 -24.49 -1.28
N MET A 136 12.55 -23.16 -1.37
CA MET A 136 12.68 -22.42 -2.63
C MET A 136 14.07 -22.56 -3.25
N ASN A 137 15.13 -22.46 -2.46
CA ASN A 137 16.51 -22.60 -2.94
C ASN A 137 16.90 -24.05 -3.28
N HIS A 138 16.28 -25.06 -2.64
CA HIS A 138 16.53 -26.48 -2.92
C HIS A 138 15.60 -27.08 -3.99
N SER A 139 14.50 -26.40 -4.35
CA SER A 139 13.62 -26.79 -5.48
C SER A 139 14.23 -26.48 -6.86
N SER A 140 15.23 -25.60 -6.94
CA SER A 140 15.90 -25.25 -8.20
C SER A 140 16.78 -26.40 -8.76
N SER A 141 17.12 -27.43 -7.97
CA SER A 141 17.89 -28.60 -8.44
C SER A 141 17.06 -29.87 -8.68
N ARG A 142 15.80 -29.92 -8.21
CA ARG A 142 14.87 -31.00 -8.53
C ARG A 142 13.85 -30.51 -9.55
N LYS A 143 14.13 -30.75 -10.83
CA LYS A 143 13.10 -30.76 -11.87
C LYS A 143 12.02 -31.77 -11.46
N SER A 144 10.91 -31.31 -10.90
CA SER A 144 9.76 -32.13 -10.56
C SER A 144 9.15 -32.66 -11.85
N LYS A 145 9.05 -34.00 -11.97
CA LYS A 145 8.29 -34.69 -13.02
C LYS A 145 6.80 -34.70 -12.66
N PHE A 146 6.20 -33.54 -12.46
CA PHE A 146 4.75 -33.44 -12.30
C PHE A 146 4.20 -32.74 -13.54
N ILE A 147 3.59 -33.53 -14.42
CA ILE A 147 2.83 -33.01 -15.55
C ILE A 147 1.46 -32.65 -14.97
N ASP A 148 1.07 -31.37 -15.05
CA ASP A 148 -0.25 -30.92 -14.66
C ASP A 148 -1.31 -31.63 -15.53
N PRO A 149 -2.20 -32.47 -14.97
CA PRO A 149 -3.20 -33.17 -15.77
C PRO A 149 -4.23 -32.21 -16.41
N LEU A 150 -4.39 -30.99 -15.87
CA LEU A 150 -5.21 -29.94 -16.49
C LEU A 150 -4.51 -29.23 -17.67
N SER A 151 -3.19 -29.32 -17.77
CA SER A 151 -2.43 -28.68 -18.87
C SER A 151 -2.55 -29.46 -20.18
N GLU A 152 -2.66 -30.80 -20.12
CA GLU A 152 -2.86 -31.67 -21.29
C GLU A 152 -4.29 -31.58 -21.85
N MET A 153 -5.30 -31.34 -21.02
CA MET A 153 -6.71 -31.18 -21.46
C MET A 153 -6.94 -29.93 -22.31
N ARG A 154 -6.10 -28.89 -22.15
CA ARG A 154 -6.27 -27.60 -22.86
C ARG A 154 -5.69 -27.59 -24.27
N GLN A 155 -5.00 -28.67 -24.66
CA GLN A 155 -4.35 -28.81 -25.97
C GLN A 155 -5.06 -29.79 -26.90
N LEU A 156 -6.23 -30.32 -26.55
CA LEU A 156 -7.03 -31.07 -27.51
C LEU A 156 -7.67 -30.09 -28.51
N PRO A 157 -7.26 -30.10 -29.78
CA PRO A 157 -7.87 -29.24 -30.78
C PRO A 157 -9.33 -29.66 -31.03
N LEU A 158 -10.18 -28.65 -31.23
CA LEU A 158 -11.65 -28.72 -31.29
C LEU A 158 -12.24 -29.73 -32.28
N TYR A 159 -11.42 -30.37 -33.13
CA TYR A 159 -11.87 -31.39 -34.07
C TYR A 159 -12.23 -32.74 -33.43
N LEU A 160 -11.98 -32.95 -32.13
CA LEU A 160 -12.41 -34.18 -31.43
C LEU A 160 -13.89 -34.17 -31.01
N PHE A 161 -14.59 -33.02 -31.11
CA PHE A 161 -15.99 -32.87 -30.64
C PHE A 161 -17.04 -32.91 -31.77
N ALA A 162 -16.64 -32.91 -33.05
CA ALA A 162 -17.54 -33.10 -34.18
C ALA A 162 -17.23 -34.44 -34.85
N GLY A 163 -18.12 -35.43 -34.70
CA GLY A 163 -17.94 -36.79 -35.20
C GLY A 163 -17.80 -36.88 -36.73
N LEU A 164 -16.58 -36.64 -37.23
CA LEU A 164 -16.15 -36.97 -38.59
C LEU A 164 -14.90 -37.87 -38.50
N SER A 165 -15.05 -39.10 -38.97
CA SER A 165 -13.95 -40.05 -39.15
C SER A 165 -12.98 -39.53 -40.21
N ALA A 166 -11.69 -39.37 -39.88
CA ALA A 166 -10.66 -39.06 -40.87
C ALA A 166 -9.35 -39.81 -40.55
N ASP A 167 -9.25 -40.97 -41.21
CA ASP A 167 -8.09 -41.63 -41.82
C ASP A 167 -6.67 -41.39 -41.25
N GLN A 168 -6.03 -42.50 -40.83
CA GLN A 168 -4.64 -42.57 -40.37
C GLN A 168 -3.69 -42.67 -41.57
N ARG A 169 -2.86 -41.65 -41.81
CA ARG A 169 -1.65 -41.80 -42.63
C ARG A 169 -0.40 -41.34 -41.88
N LYS A 170 0.51 -42.30 -41.63
CA LYS A 170 1.90 -42.10 -41.18
C LYS A 170 2.77 -41.71 -42.39
N PRO A 171 3.74 -40.78 -42.21
CA PRO A 171 5.13 -41.09 -42.60
C PRO A 171 6.12 -40.55 -41.54
N SER A 172 7.02 -41.35 -40.98
CA SER A 172 8.32 -41.84 -41.48
C SER A 172 9.49 -40.91 -41.16
N ARG A 173 10.58 -41.55 -40.73
CA ARG A 173 11.82 -41.02 -40.16
C ARG A 173 12.56 -40.10 -41.12
N GLU A 174 12.78 -38.84 -40.72
CA GLU A 174 13.80 -37.90 -41.21
C GLU A 174 13.74 -36.71 -40.23
N SER A 175 14.60 -36.59 -39.23
CA SER A 175 15.81 -35.78 -39.35
C SER A 175 16.75 -35.99 -38.15
N GLU A 176 17.37 -37.16 -38.04
CA GLU A 176 18.61 -37.33 -37.26
C GLU A 176 19.81 -36.82 -38.06
N VAL A 177 19.84 -35.53 -38.43
CA VAL A 177 21.03 -34.94 -39.07
C VAL A 177 21.13 -33.45 -38.73
N SER A 178 21.32 -33.07 -37.46
CA SER A 178 21.65 -31.66 -37.11
C SER A 178 22.35 -31.46 -35.77
N LYS A 179 23.07 -32.45 -35.21
CA LYS A 179 23.90 -32.22 -34.01
C LYS A 179 25.22 -33.00 -34.03
N LEU A 180 26.00 -32.86 -35.10
CA LEU A 180 27.41 -33.29 -35.14
C LEU A 180 28.20 -32.37 -36.08
N LYS A 181 28.75 -31.28 -35.52
CA LYS A 181 29.76 -30.30 -36.03
C LYS A 181 29.38 -28.93 -35.43
N ILE A 182 30.17 -28.18 -34.67
CA ILE A 182 31.62 -27.99 -34.50
C ILE A 182 31.83 -27.33 -33.14
N GLN A 183 32.82 -27.74 -32.34
CA GLN A 183 33.67 -26.78 -31.60
C GLN A 183 34.93 -27.48 -31.04
N ASN A 184 35.91 -27.69 -31.92
CA ASN A 184 37.33 -27.59 -31.58
C ASN A 184 37.90 -26.47 -32.45
N GLY A 185 38.53 -25.46 -31.84
CA GLY A 185 39.40 -24.50 -32.52
C GLY A 185 38.95 -23.04 -32.44
N TRP A 186 39.50 -22.30 -31.48
CA TRP A 186 39.68 -20.85 -31.56
C TRP A 186 40.77 -20.51 -32.57
N MET A 187 40.55 -19.51 -33.42
CA MET A 187 41.63 -18.72 -34.02
C MET A 187 41.11 -17.31 -34.36
N ASP A 188 41.63 -16.31 -33.65
CA ASP A 188 41.37 -14.89 -33.84
C ASP A 188 42.00 -14.38 -35.15
N VAL A 189 41.21 -13.69 -35.97
CA VAL A 189 41.68 -12.96 -37.16
C VAL A 189 40.87 -11.68 -37.30
N PHE A 190 41.21 -10.64 -36.54
CA PHE A 190 40.98 -9.26 -36.99
C PHE A 190 42.12 -8.37 -36.50
N GLY A 191 43.13 -8.21 -37.37
CA GLY A 191 43.99 -7.04 -37.38
C GLY A 191 43.31 -5.92 -38.19
N GLY A 192 43.39 -4.69 -37.69
CA GLY A 192 42.97 -3.48 -38.38
C GLY A 192 43.55 -2.24 -37.70
N TYR A 193 44.27 -1.43 -38.47
CA TYR A 193 45.12 -0.30 -38.09
C TYR A 193 44.37 0.96 -37.65
N HIS A 194 44.75 1.56 -36.52
CA HIS A 194 45.35 2.91 -36.38
C HIS A 194 45.66 3.20 -34.91
#